data_AF-A0A957BQL5-F1
#
_entry.id   AF-A0A957BQL5-F1
#
_cell.length_a   1.000
_cell.length_b   1.000
_cell.length_c   1.000
_cell.angle_alpha   90.00
_cell.angle_beta   90.00
_cell.angle_gamma   90.00
#
_symmetry.space_group_name_H-M   'P 1'
#
loop_
_entity.id
_entity.type
_entity.pdbx_description
1 polymer ?
#
loop_
_entity_poly.entity_id
_entity_poly.type
_entity_poly.pdbx_seq_one_letter_code
_entity_poly.pdbx_strand_id
1 'polypeptide(L)'
;YPRLLMLDSTDPTYIRQIESEIDLQKTLFIVSSKSGGTIETASFFKYFYERTGSNGAQFIAITDPGTQLETEARAKGFHDIFSNPADIGGRYSALSYFGMVPAALIGLDLDALWASANQMAKACGKNIVGNDHPGITLGVVMGVLGKDNRDKVSIFTSPSINSLGNWIEQLIAESTGKEGKGLLPVVGATIGMPHDYASDRLFVFLRVDGDDNNEALDEGIKMLQQAAQPTVVINLPDKAAVGGEFMRWEFATAVAGRLLDINPFDEPNVTESKENTARLLAHFKEHGALPATEPILSADGVSLYADPATGAMLQDMAKQQQYEPDLSGLLAALINNTHAGDYFALLAYLPMQPEVEAALSDIRRRIRHVTRRAATIGYGPRFLHSTGQLHKGGPNNGVFIQITCDDAVDVPIPGEPYTFSVLKAAQAAGDMEALVGKNRRAVRLHLSGDLQAGLDKLRAAVDLVGERRP
;
A
#
# COMPACT_ATOMS: atom_id res chain seq x y z
N TYR A 1 18.01 -22.32 5.77
CA TYR A 1 18.12 -20.85 5.66
C TYR A 1 17.24 -20.19 6.71
N PRO A 2 17.57 -18.98 7.20
CA PRO A 2 16.74 -18.23 8.14
C PRO A 2 15.35 -17.92 7.58
N ARG A 3 14.37 -17.78 8.48
CA ARG A 3 13.05 -17.22 8.18
C ARG A 3 13.18 -15.70 8.04
N LEU A 4 12.60 -15.12 6.99
CA LEU A 4 12.49 -13.67 6.83
C LEU A 4 11.17 -13.17 7.42
N LEU A 5 11.24 -12.14 8.26
CA LEU A 5 10.10 -11.40 8.78
C LEU A 5 10.24 -9.94 8.37
N MET A 6 9.13 -9.32 7.95
CA MET A 6 9.09 -7.92 7.57
C MET A 6 8.48 -7.09 8.68
N LEU A 7 9.19 -6.05 9.12
CA LEU A 7 8.66 -5.04 10.04
C LEU A 7 8.54 -3.71 9.29
N ASP A 8 7.33 -3.45 8.79
CA ASP A 8 6.98 -2.30 7.95
C ASP A 8 5.79 -1.49 8.50
N SER A 9 5.42 -1.72 9.77
CA SER A 9 4.35 -1.00 10.47
C SER A 9 4.82 -0.43 11.80
N THR A 10 4.47 0.83 12.06
CA THR A 10 4.70 1.51 13.34
C THR A 10 3.65 1.16 14.39
N ASP A 11 2.74 0.24 14.09
CA ASP A 11 1.78 -0.28 15.04
C ASP A 11 2.48 -1.03 16.20
N PRO A 12 2.30 -0.57 17.45
CA PRO A 12 3.00 -1.14 18.60
C PRO A 12 2.60 -2.60 18.88
N THR A 13 1.39 -3.01 18.52
CA THR A 13 0.95 -4.41 18.65
C THR A 13 1.72 -5.30 17.67
N TYR A 14 1.86 -4.86 16.41
CA TYR A 14 2.64 -5.58 15.41
C TYR A 14 4.14 -5.65 15.75
N ILE A 15 4.72 -4.56 16.27
CA ILE A 15 6.12 -4.56 16.74
C ILE A 15 6.34 -5.61 17.83
N ARG A 16 5.42 -5.68 18.82
CA ARG A 16 5.48 -6.69 19.90
C ARG A 16 5.26 -8.10 19.40
N GLN A 17 4.37 -8.29 18.43
CA GLN A 17 4.16 -9.59 17.79
C GLN A 17 5.46 -10.07 17.14
N ILE A 18 6.10 -9.26 16.30
CA ILE A 18 7.36 -9.61 15.66
C ILE A 18 8.45 -9.89 16.70
N GLU A 19 8.57 -9.07 17.75
CA GLU A 19 9.52 -9.33 18.85
C GLU A 19 9.28 -10.69 19.53
N SER A 20 8.01 -11.06 19.75
CA SER A 20 7.66 -12.34 20.38
C SER A 20 7.95 -13.57 19.50
N GLU A 21 8.08 -13.38 18.18
CA GLU A 21 8.29 -14.43 17.20
C GLU A 21 9.78 -14.76 16.95
N ILE A 22 10.70 -13.99 17.55
CA ILE A 22 12.14 -14.10 17.31
C ILE A 22 12.93 -14.48 18.56
N ASP A 23 14.03 -15.21 18.35
CA ASP A 23 15.09 -15.35 19.35
C ASP A 23 16.10 -14.22 19.10
N LEU A 24 16.09 -13.19 19.95
CA LEU A 24 16.93 -12.00 19.80
C LEU A 24 18.41 -12.32 19.61
N GLN A 25 18.94 -13.39 20.24
CA GLN A 25 20.36 -13.75 20.13
C GLN A 25 20.71 -14.42 18.80
N LYS A 26 19.72 -14.92 18.07
CA LYS A 26 19.89 -15.64 16.79
C LYS A 26 19.28 -14.89 15.60
N THR A 27 18.93 -13.63 15.80
CA THR A 27 18.31 -12.80 14.77
C THR A 27 19.33 -11.85 14.15
N LEU A 28 19.31 -11.79 12.82
CA LEU A 28 19.99 -10.78 12.02
C LEU A 28 18.95 -9.73 11.59
N PHE A 29 19.21 -8.47 11.87
CA PHE A 29 18.35 -7.35 11.50
C PHE A 29 18.86 -6.70 10.23
N ILE A 30 17.98 -6.55 9.23
CA ILE A 30 18.27 -5.86 7.98
C ILE A 30 17.69 -4.45 8.06
N VAL A 31 18.53 -3.44 8.22
CA VAL A 31 18.13 -2.04 8.24
C VAL A 31 18.21 -1.51 6.82
N SER A 32 17.05 -1.28 6.21
CA SER A 32 16.92 -0.99 4.78
C SER A 32 16.27 0.38 4.56
N SER A 33 17.02 1.32 3.99
CA SER A 33 16.52 2.65 3.63
C SER A 33 17.42 3.31 2.58
N LYS A 34 16.85 3.63 1.41
CA LYS A 34 17.56 4.35 0.34
C LYS A 34 18.11 5.69 0.83
N SER A 35 17.25 6.51 1.45
CA SER A 35 17.63 7.84 1.97
C SER A 35 18.45 7.78 3.26
N GLY A 36 18.43 6.63 3.94
CA GLY A 36 19.01 6.45 5.28
C GLY A 36 18.32 7.23 6.39
N GLY A 37 17.19 7.90 6.10
CA GLY A 37 16.49 8.79 7.03
C GLY A 37 14.99 8.53 7.18
N THR A 38 14.50 7.39 6.68
CA THR A 38 13.09 6.98 6.85
C THR A 38 12.78 6.80 8.33
N ILE A 39 11.81 7.56 8.87
CA ILE A 39 11.56 7.65 10.32
C ILE A 39 11.11 6.31 10.91
N GLU A 40 10.35 5.52 10.16
CA GLU A 40 9.90 4.18 10.53
C GLU A 40 11.11 3.25 10.73
N THR A 41 11.95 3.12 9.70
CA THR A 41 13.17 2.30 9.73
C THR A 41 14.11 2.74 10.86
N ALA A 42 14.32 4.05 11.04
CA ALA A 42 15.15 4.60 12.09
C ALA A 42 14.60 4.28 13.50
N SER A 43 13.28 4.34 13.67
CA SER A 43 12.62 4.02 14.95
C SER A 43 12.71 2.54 15.28
N PHE A 44 12.49 1.64 14.31
CA PHE A 44 12.67 0.19 14.50
C PHE A 44 14.12 -0.15 14.83
N PHE A 45 15.06 0.48 14.13
CA PHE A 45 16.48 0.30 14.40
C PHE A 45 16.83 0.71 15.83
N LYS A 46 16.44 1.91 16.28
CA LYS A 46 16.65 2.38 17.66
C LYS A 46 16.12 1.37 18.68
N TYR A 47 14.90 0.87 18.45
CA TYR A 47 14.26 -0.12 19.30
C TYR A 47 15.07 -1.42 19.39
N PHE A 48 15.32 -2.11 18.28
CA PHE A 48 16.01 -3.40 18.31
C PHE A 48 17.51 -3.29 18.64
N TYR A 49 18.15 -2.16 18.32
CA TYR A 49 19.54 -1.92 18.72
C TYR A 49 19.68 -1.87 20.25
N GLU A 50 18.75 -1.23 20.97
CA GLU A 50 18.75 -1.28 22.43
C GLU A 50 18.47 -2.71 22.94
N ARG A 51 17.49 -3.42 22.36
CA ARG A 51 17.09 -4.78 22.77
C ARG A 51 18.19 -5.82 22.60
N THR A 52 19.08 -5.63 21.63
CA THR A 52 20.26 -6.49 21.40
C THR A 52 21.46 -6.13 22.28
N GLY A 53 21.32 -5.17 23.20
CA GLY A 53 22.42 -4.68 24.02
C GLY A 53 23.43 -3.85 23.21
N SER A 54 22.96 -3.14 22.17
CA SER A 54 23.78 -2.32 21.27
C SER A 54 24.81 -3.13 20.48
N ASN A 55 24.48 -4.36 20.10
CA ASN A 55 25.37 -5.23 19.35
C ASN A 55 25.24 -5.01 17.84
N GLY A 56 26.05 -4.11 17.28
CA GLY A 56 26.07 -3.82 15.84
C GLY A 56 26.29 -5.05 14.96
N ALA A 57 27.01 -6.08 15.43
CA ALA A 57 27.26 -7.29 14.65
C ALA A 57 25.99 -8.12 14.33
N GLN A 58 24.83 -7.78 14.92
CA GLN A 58 23.53 -8.35 14.56
C GLN A 58 22.76 -7.56 13.51
N PHE A 59 23.35 -6.52 12.93
CA PHE A 59 22.71 -5.64 11.97
C PHE A 59 23.49 -5.61 10.66
N ILE A 60 22.77 -5.56 9.55
CA ILE A 60 23.29 -5.17 8.24
C ILE A 60 22.54 -3.95 7.74
N ALA A 61 23.23 -3.10 6.97
CA ALA A 61 22.61 -1.95 6.33
C ALA A 61 22.50 -2.15 4.81
N ILE A 62 21.35 -1.80 4.24
CA ILE A 62 21.17 -1.65 2.79
C ILE A 62 20.72 -0.22 2.53
N THR A 63 21.55 0.55 1.83
CA THR A 63 21.38 2.01 1.68
C THR A 63 22.14 2.53 0.46
N ASP A 64 21.90 3.77 0.07
CA ASP A 64 22.75 4.49 -0.89
C ASP A 64 24.06 5.01 -0.24
N PRO A 65 25.08 5.38 -1.04
CA PRO A 65 26.32 5.95 -0.56
C PRO A 65 26.13 7.32 0.10
N GLY A 66 26.85 7.57 1.19
CA GLY A 66 26.92 8.87 1.88
C GLY A 66 25.72 9.18 2.78
N THR A 67 24.84 8.22 3.04
CA THR A 67 23.66 8.45 3.88
C THR A 67 23.98 8.43 5.38
N GLN A 68 23.02 8.90 6.19
CA GLN A 68 23.11 8.81 7.64
C GLN A 68 23.15 7.34 8.11
N LEU A 69 22.37 6.45 7.48
CA LEU A 69 22.37 5.03 7.80
C LEU A 69 23.73 4.38 7.53
N GLU A 70 24.39 4.70 6.40
CA GLU A 70 25.74 4.19 6.14
C GLU A 70 26.73 4.66 7.22
N THR A 71 26.67 5.95 7.57
CA THR A 71 27.55 6.53 8.59
C THR A 71 27.33 5.88 9.96
N GLU A 72 26.08 5.70 10.35
CA GLU A 72 25.68 5.08 11.61
C GLU A 72 26.07 3.60 11.67
N ALA A 73 25.85 2.86 10.57
CA ALA A 73 26.23 1.45 10.45
C ALA A 73 27.74 1.25 10.63
N ARG A 74 28.57 2.11 10.02
CA ARG A 74 30.03 2.09 10.21
C ARG A 74 30.42 2.39 11.65
N ALA A 75 29.84 3.45 12.24
CA ALA A 75 30.15 3.87 13.60
C ALA A 75 29.78 2.81 14.65
N LYS A 76 28.69 2.06 14.41
CA LYS A 76 28.18 1.03 15.33
C LYS A 76 28.72 -0.37 15.06
N GLY A 77 29.57 -0.55 14.04
CA GLY A 77 30.17 -1.84 13.72
C GLY A 77 29.14 -2.85 13.22
N PHE A 78 28.28 -2.45 12.28
CA PHE A 78 27.37 -3.37 11.60
C PHE A 78 28.15 -4.49 10.92
N HIS A 79 27.55 -5.68 10.86
CA HIS A 79 28.17 -6.86 10.25
C HIS A 79 28.53 -6.62 8.79
N ASP A 80 27.64 -5.95 8.04
CA ASP A 80 27.88 -5.62 6.64
C ASP A 80 27.09 -4.37 6.23
N ILE A 81 27.54 -3.73 5.14
CA ILE A 81 26.94 -2.55 4.55
C ILE A 81 26.90 -2.71 3.03
N PHE A 82 25.70 -2.89 2.50
CA PHE A 82 25.44 -2.99 1.08
C PHE A 82 25.07 -1.61 0.53
N SER A 83 26.03 -0.99 -0.15
CA SER A 83 25.87 0.32 -0.78
C SER A 83 25.36 0.17 -2.21
N ASN A 84 24.14 0.64 -2.48
CA ASN A 84 23.45 0.49 -3.76
C ASN A 84 23.75 1.66 -4.74
N PRO A 85 23.64 1.49 -6.06
CA PRO A 85 23.72 2.63 -6.98
C PRO A 85 22.57 3.64 -6.74
N ALA A 86 22.94 4.90 -6.51
CA ALA A 86 21.98 5.95 -6.11
C ALA A 86 20.99 6.34 -7.23
N ASP A 87 21.32 6.05 -8.49
CA ASP A 87 20.52 6.32 -9.68
C ASP A 87 19.36 5.32 -9.87
N ILE A 88 19.27 4.27 -9.04
CA ILE A 88 18.15 3.32 -9.04
C ILE A 88 17.08 3.80 -8.06
N GLY A 89 15.89 4.18 -8.56
CA GLY A 89 14.74 4.54 -7.73
C GLY A 89 14.28 3.39 -6.82
N GLY A 90 13.76 3.70 -5.62
CA GLY A 90 13.41 2.67 -4.60
C GLY A 90 12.46 1.58 -5.13
N ARG A 91 11.37 1.97 -5.80
CA ARG A 91 10.41 1.03 -6.43
C ARG A 91 10.96 0.23 -7.62
N TYR A 92 12.11 0.63 -8.18
CA TYR A 92 12.85 -0.04 -9.25
C TYR A 92 14.06 -0.85 -8.74
N SER A 93 14.15 -1.08 -7.41
CA SER A 93 15.36 -1.62 -6.78
C SER A 93 15.27 -3.10 -6.39
N ALA A 94 14.20 -3.81 -6.79
CA ALA A 94 13.98 -5.21 -6.40
C ALA A 94 15.11 -6.15 -6.84
N LEU A 95 15.70 -5.91 -8.01
CA LEU A 95 16.85 -6.69 -8.53
C LEU A 95 18.22 -6.11 -8.11
N SER A 96 18.23 -5.10 -7.25
CA SER A 96 19.45 -4.53 -6.64
C SER A 96 19.73 -5.17 -5.27
N TYR A 97 20.66 -4.62 -4.48
CA TYR A 97 20.94 -5.17 -3.14
C TYR A 97 19.71 -5.20 -2.23
N PHE A 98 18.75 -4.29 -2.42
CA PHE A 98 17.50 -4.24 -1.65
C PHE A 98 16.70 -5.55 -1.69
N GLY A 99 16.61 -6.22 -2.85
CA GLY A 99 15.95 -7.54 -2.94
C GLY A 99 16.93 -8.71 -2.96
N MET A 100 18.11 -8.54 -3.56
CA MET A 100 19.06 -9.64 -3.75
C MET A 100 19.74 -10.07 -2.44
N VAL A 101 20.00 -9.15 -1.50
CA VAL A 101 20.61 -9.52 -0.21
C VAL A 101 19.65 -10.34 0.64
N PRO A 102 18.38 -9.92 0.89
CA PRO A 102 17.41 -10.78 1.56
C PRO A 102 17.18 -12.12 0.85
N ALA A 103 17.12 -12.12 -0.50
CA ALA A 103 16.96 -13.34 -1.29
C ALA A 103 18.12 -14.33 -1.06
N ALA A 104 19.37 -13.84 -1.04
CA ALA A 104 20.55 -14.64 -0.76
C ALA A 104 20.49 -15.26 0.64
N LEU A 105 20.13 -14.44 1.64
CA LEU A 105 20.09 -14.86 3.04
C LEU A 105 19.06 -15.97 3.28
N ILE A 106 17.90 -15.92 2.62
CA ILE A 106 16.87 -16.96 2.74
C ILE A 106 17.11 -18.16 1.81
N GLY A 107 18.18 -18.16 1.03
CA GLY A 107 18.58 -19.28 0.19
C GLY A 107 17.82 -19.45 -1.11
N LEU A 108 17.32 -18.35 -1.69
CA LEU A 108 16.78 -18.40 -3.05
C LEU A 108 17.90 -18.71 -4.04
N ASP A 109 17.55 -19.42 -5.11
CA ASP A 109 18.42 -19.63 -6.27
C ASP A 109 18.55 -18.33 -7.06
N LEU A 110 19.61 -17.58 -6.76
CA LEU A 110 19.88 -16.29 -7.38
C LEU A 110 20.27 -16.44 -8.85
N ASP A 111 20.89 -17.55 -9.24
CA ASP A 111 21.28 -17.78 -10.63
C ASP A 111 20.03 -17.97 -11.50
N ALA A 112 19.05 -18.75 -11.01
CA ALA A 112 17.76 -18.90 -11.68
C ALA A 112 16.97 -17.58 -11.75
N LEU A 113 16.90 -16.83 -10.63
CA LEU A 113 16.23 -15.53 -10.59
C LEU A 113 16.88 -14.54 -11.58
N TRP A 114 18.20 -14.47 -11.58
CA TRP A 114 18.97 -13.59 -12.46
C TRP A 114 18.90 -14.01 -13.92
N ALA A 115 18.93 -15.31 -14.20
CA ALA A 115 18.74 -15.84 -15.56
C ALA A 115 17.38 -15.41 -16.12
N SER A 116 16.32 -15.52 -15.32
CA SER A 116 14.99 -15.05 -15.70
C SER A 116 14.94 -13.53 -15.93
N ALA A 117 15.52 -12.74 -15.03
CA ALA A 117 15.60 -11.28 -15.18
C ALA A 117 16.33 -10.89 -16.46
N ASN A 118 17.50 -11.48 -16.71
CA ASN A 118 18.32 -11.21 -17.88
C ASN A 118 17.62 -11.64 -19.19
N GLN A 119 16.89 -12.76 -19.17
CA GLN A 119 16.10 -13.19 -20.32
C GLN A 119 15.01 -12.16 -20.64
N MET A 120 14.27 -11.67 -19.63
CA MET A 120 13.26 -10.64 -19.86
C MET A 120 13.88 -9.31 -20.30
N ALA A 121 15.01 -8.91 -19.72
CA ALA A 121 15.73 -7.71 -20.14
C ALA A 121 16.12 -7.76 -21.63
N LYS A 122 16.56 -8.93 -22.12
CA LYS A 122 16.82 -9.14 -23.56
C LYS A 122 15.54 -9.10 -24.40
N ALA A 123 14.45 -9.69 -23.90
CA ALA A 123 13.14 -9.64 -24.57
C ALA A 123 12.56 -8.21 -24.63
N CYS A 124 12.89 -7.37 -23.64
CA CYS A 124 12.63 -5.93 -23.62
C CYS A 124 13.75 -5.11 -24.27
N GLY A 125 14.61 -5.74 -25.07
CA GLY A 125 15.75 -5.08 -25.69
C GLY A 125 15.33 -4.14 -26.82
N LYS A 126 16.16 -3.11 -27.07
CA LYS A 126 15.96 -2.08 -28.11
C LYS A 126 15.69 -2.59 -29.54
N ASN A 127 16.05 -3.83 -29.84
CA ASN A 127 15.88 -4.44 -31.17
C ASN A 127 14.57 -5.23 -31.30
N ILE A 128 13.79 -5.36 -30.23
CA ILE A 128 12.49 -6.02 -30.22
C ILE A 128 11.42 -4.94 -30.40
N VAL A 129 10.51 -5.14 -31.35
CA VAL A 129 9.55 -4.10 -31.77
C VAL A 129 8.10 -4.57 -31.65
N GLY A 130 7.20 -3.61 -31.42
CA GLY A 130 5.77 -3.86 -31.40
C GLY A 130 5.36 -4.91 -30.36
N ASN A 131 4.51 -5.85 -30.79
CA ASN A 131 3.88 -6.85 -29.93
C ASN A 131 4.86 -7.93 -29.42
N ASP A 132 6.04 -8.04 -30.01
CA ASP A 132 7.05 -8.99 -29.56
C ASP A 132 7.81 -8.49 -28.32
N HIS A 133 7.70 -7.19 -28.01
CA HIS A 133 8.33 -6.58 -26.84
C HIS A 133 7.35 -6.63 -25.65
N PRO A 134 7.57 -7.49 -24.64
CA PRO A 134 6.60 -7.74 -23.58
C PRO A 134 6.36 -6.52 -22.69
N GLY A 135 7.41 -5.76 -22.35
CA GLY A 135 7.30 -4.50 -21.61
C GLY A 135 6.50 -3.42 -22.35
N ILE A 136 6.82 -3.13 -23.61
CA ILE A 136 6.05 -2.19 -24.46
C ILE A 136 4.59 -2.65 -24.58
N THR A 137 4.35 -3.92 -24.86
CA THR A 137 2.99 -4.44 -25.06
C THR A 137 2.12 -4.23 -23.81
N LEU A 138 2.61 -4.65 -22.64
CA LEU A 138 1.89 -4.45 -21.38
C LEU A 138 1.72 -2.96 -21.06
N GLY A 139 2.77 -2.16 -21.25
CA GLY A 139 2.74 -0.72 -20.98
C GLY A 139 1.79 0.05 -21.89
N VAL A 140 1.70 -0.33 -23.17
CA VAL A 140 0.75 0.24 -24.14
C VAL A 140 -0.67 -0.13 -23.76
N VAL A 141 -0.94 -1.40 -23.41
CA VAL A 141 -2.27 -1.83 -22.94
C VAL A 141 -2.69 -1.01 -21.73
N MET A 142 -1.85 -0.90 -20.70
CA MET A 142 -2.14 -0.10 -19.51
C MET A 142 -2.33 1.39 -19.83
N GLY A 143 -1.42 2.00 -20.59
CA GLY A 143 -1.45 3.43 -20.88
C GLY A 143 -2.61 3.85 -21.79
N VAL A 144 -2.94 3.05 -22.83
CA VAL A 144 -4.05 3.33 -23.74
C VAL A 144 -5.39 3.14 -23.04
N LEU A 145 -5.57 2.03 -22.31
CA LEU A 145 -6.79 1.80 -21.54
C LEU A 145 -6.95 2.85 -20.43
N GLY A 146 -5.87 3.25 -19.77
CA GLY A 146 -5.90 4.35 -18.79
C GLY A 146 -6.39 5.67 -19.39
N LYS A 147 -5.99 6.02 -20.62
CA LYS A 147 -6.52 7.18 -21.35
C LYS A 147 -7.99 7.04 -21.73
N ASP A 148 -8.48 5.81 -21.88
CA ASP A 148 -9.87 5.47 -22.19
C ASP A 148 -10.71 5.19 -20.93
N ASN A 149 -10.37 5.84 -19.80
CA ASN A 149 -11.07 5.72 -18.51
C ASN A 149 -11.09 4.29 -17.91
N ARG A 150 -10.16 3.44 -18.32
CA ARG A 150 -9.87 2.12 -17.72
C ARG A 150 -8.56 2.17 -16.94
N ASP A 151 -8.53 3.04 -15.95
CA ASP A 151 -7.37 3.36 -15.13
C ASP A 151 -7.23 2.45 -13.89
N LYS A 152 -8.08 1.43 -13.71
CA LYS A 152 -8.03 0.52 -12.56
C LYS A 152 -7.42 -0.81 -13.00
N VAL A 153 -6.17 -1.05 -12.62
CA VAL A 153 -5.40 -2.26 -12.95
C VAL A 153 -5.60 -3.28 -11.83
N SER A 154 -6.57 -4.18 -12.00
CA SER A 154 -6.82 -5.27 -11.07
C SER A 154 -5.84 -6.42 -11.30
N ILE A 155 -4.99 -6.68 -10.31
CA ILE A 155 -3.89 -7.63 -10.41
C ILE A 155 -4.21 -8.84 -9.53
N PHE A 156 -4.21 -10.01 -10.14
CA PHE A 156 -4.37 -11.28 -9.46
C PHE A 156 -3.17 -12.17 -9.77
N THR A 157 -2.67 -12.87 -8.77
CA THR A 157 -1.48 -13.71 -8.90
C THR A 157 -1.76 -15.09 -8.36
N SER A 158 -0.97 -16.09 -8.77
CA SER A 158 -0.96 -17.38 -8.08
C SER A 158 -0.53 -17.20 -6.61
N PRO A 159 -1.00 -18.06 -5.69
CA PRO A 159 -0.78 -17.90 -4.25
C PRO A 159 0.69 -17.82 -3.85
N SER A 160 1.56 -18.62 -4.48
CA SER A 160 2.99 -18.67 -4.12
C SER A 160 3.77 -17.39 -4.44
N ILE A 161 3.21 -16.51 -5.28
CA ILE A 161 3.82 -15.23 -5.69
C ILE A 161 2.96 -14.03 -5.31
N ASN A 162 2.01 -14.18 -4.36
CA ASN A 162 1.07 -13.12 -3.97
C ASN A 162 1.75 -11.80 -3.55
N SER A 163 2.92 -11.86 -2.93
CA SER A 163 3.69 -10.68 -2.56
C SER A 163 4.17 -9.85 -3.75
N LEU A 164 4.30 -10.44 -4.95
CA LEU A 164 4.64 -9.70 -6.17
C LEU A 164 3.57 -8.67 -6.51
N GLY A 165 2.29 -8.96 -6.22
CA GLY A 165 1.20 -8.00 -6.41
C GLY A 165 1.45 -6.70 -5.66
N ASN A 166 1.87 -6.78 -4.38
CA ASN A 166 2.16 -5.60 -3.57
C ASN A 166 3.33 -4.77 -4.12
N TRP A 167 4.35 -5.43 -4.69
CA TRP A 167 5.44 -4.71 -5.36
C TRP A 167 4.98 -4.01 -6.64
N ILE A 168 4.15 -4.68 -7.46
CA ILE A 168 3.56 -4.06 -8.66
C ILE A 168 2.66 -2.88 -8.27
N GLU A 169 1.92 -2.99 -7.15
CA GLU A 169 1.10 -1.90 -6.61
C GLU A 169 1.93 -0.64 -6.40
N GLN A 170 3.02 -0.75 -5.64
CA GLN A 170 3.92 0.37 -5.40
C GLN A 170 4.49 0.92 -6.71
N LEU A 171 4.99 0.04 -7.58
CA LEU A 171 5.59 0.43 -8.85
C LEU A 171 4.62 1.26 -9.70
N ILE A 172 3.38 0.81 -9.90
CA ILE A 172 2.40 1.51 -10.72
C ILE A 172 1.94 2.79 -10.04
N ALA A 173 1.56 2.73 -8.77
CA ALA A 173 0.92 3.86 -8.10
C ALA A 173 1.89 5.04 -7.93
N GLU A 174 3.12 4.80 -7.51
CA GLU A 174 4.11 5.88 -7.36
C GLU A 174 4.62 6.41 -8.69
N SER A 175 4.83 5.55 -9.68
CA SER A 175 5.32 5.98 -10.98
C SER A 175 4.26 6.75 -11.76
N THR A 176 2.97 6.39 -11.62
CA THR A 176 1.91 6.99 -12.44
C THR A 176 1.07 8.06 -11.75
N GLY A 177 1.00 8.05 -10.42
CA GLY A 177 0.10 8.89 -9.65
C GLY A 177 0.57 10.33 -9.45
N LYS A 178 0.53 11.16 -10.50
CA LYS A 178 1.01 12.55 -10.46
C LYS A 178 0.30 13.42 -11.49
N GLU A 179 0.34 14.73 -11.26
CA GLU A 179 -0.25 15.73 -12.16
C GLU A 179 -1.74 15.50 -12.48
N GLY A 180 -2.49 14.96 -11.52
CA GLY A 180 -3.92 14.65 -11.69
C GLY A 180 -4.19 13.42 -12.56
N LYS A 181 -3.17 12.61 -12.86
CA LYS A 181 -3.23 11.39 -13.68
C LYS A 181 -2.69 10.20 -12.89
N GLY A 182 -2.99 8.99 -13.35
CA GLY A 182 -2.42 7.78 -12.80
C GLY A 182 -3.27 6.56 -13.05
N LEU A 183 -2.68 5.39 -12.80
CA LEU A 183 -3.35 4.11 -12.81
C LEU A 183 -3.48 3.65 -11.36
N LEU A 184 -4.67 3.20 -10.96
CA LEU A 184 -4.92 2.59 -9.66
C LEU A 184 -4.65 1.09 -9.74
N PRO A 185 -3.54 0.58 -9.18
CA PRO A 185 -3.40 -0.85 -8.95
C PRO A 185 -4.38 -1.32 -7.86
N VAL A 186 -5.04 -2.44 -8.09
CA VAL A 186 -5.96 -3.07 -7.14
C VAL A 186 -5.48 -4.49 -6.88
N VAL A 187 -4.84 -4.70 -5.74
CA VAL A 187 -4.21 -5.97 -5.34
C VAL A 187 -4.93 -6.61 -4.15
N GLY A 188 -4.77 -7.93 -4.01
CA GLY A 188 -5.34 -8.72 -2.93
C GLY A 188 -6.87 -8.80 -2.91
N ALA A 189 -7.58 -8.20 -3.88
CA ALA A 189 -9.03 -8.27 -3.97
C ALA A 189 -9.47 -9.68 -4.41
N THR A 190 -10.67 -10.10 -4.03
CA THR A 190 -11.28 -11.30 -4.62
C THR A 190 -11.70 -11.05 -6.06
N ILE A 191 -11.69 -12.08 -6.89
CA ILE A 191 -12.28 -12.04 -8.22
C ILE A 191 -13.80 -12.08 -8.05
N GLY A 192 -14.49 -11.05 -8.55
CA GLY A 192 -15.94 -10.91 -8.53
C GLY A 192 -16.56 -11.33 -9.86
N MET A 193 -17.89 -11.34 -9.91
CA MET A 193 -18.62 -11.61 -11.13
C MET A 193 -18.49 -10.44 -12.12
N PRO A 194 -18.68 -10.63 -13.44
CA PRO A 194 -18.56 -9.53 -14.41
C PRO A 194 -19.45 -8.31 -14.10
N HIS A 195 -20.62 -8.53 -13.49
CA HIS A 195 -21.53 -7.46 -13.09
C HIS A 195 -21.13 -6.72 -11.80
N ASP A 196 -20.12 -7.21 -11.06
CA ASP A 196 -19.55 -6.53 -9.89
C ASP A 196 -18.60 -5.39 -10.28
N TYR A 197 -18.31 -5.22 -11.58
CA TYR A 197 -17.33 -4.26 -12.06
C TYR A 197 -17.97 -3.18 -12.93
N ALA A 198 -17.53 -1.94 -12.72
CA ALA A 198 -17.71 -0.89 -13.71
C ALA A 198 -16.82 -1.15 -14.95
N SER A 199 -17.04 -0.39 -16.02
CA SER A 199 -16.26 -0.49 -17.26
C SER A 199 -14.86 0.14 -17.17
N ASP A 200 -14.33 0.34 -15.96
CA ASP A 200 -13.08 1.07 -15.67
C ASP A 200 -11.88 0.13 -15.40
N ARG A 201 -12.06 -1.18 -15.59
CA ARG A 201 -11.06 -2.21 -15.27
C ARG A 201 -10.21 -2.62 -16.47
N LEU A 202 -8.95 -2.87 -16.15
CA LEU A 202 -8.05 -3.82 -16.81
C LEU A 202 -7.73 -4.93 -15.80
N PHE A 203 -7.89 -6.19 -16.19
CA PHE A 203 -7.54 -7.34 -15.37
C PHE A 203 -6.21 -7.94 -15.81
N VAL A 204 -5.26 -8.10 -14.90
CA VAL A 204 -3.96 -8.72 -15.16
C VAL A 204 -3.77 -9.91 -14.24
N PHE A 205 -3.52 -11.08 -14.83
CA PHE A 205 -3.32 -12.34 -14.14
C PHE A 205 -1.87 -12.77 -14.28
N LEU A 206 -1.18 -13.04 -13.17
CA LEU A 206 0.14 -13.67 -13.15
C LEU A 206 0.00 -15.08 -12.60
N ARG A 207 0.04 -16.06 -13.49
CA ARG A 207 -0.25 -17.46 -13.17
C ARG A 207 1.03 -18.28 -13.22
N VAL A 208 1.40 -18.92 -12.11
CA VAL A 208 2.50 -19.89 -12.06
C VAL A 208 1.98 -21.27 -12.43
N ASP A 209 2.60 -21.92 -13.40
CA ASP A 209 2.23 -23.25 -13.85
C ASP A 209 2.45 -24.29 -12.74
N GLY A 210 1.42 -25.10 -12.49
CA GLY A 210 1.45 -26.14 -11.46
C GLY A 210 1.44 -25.62 -10.02
N ASP A 211 1.24 -24.32 -9.78
CA ASP A 211 1.08 -23.80 -8.42
C ASP A 211 -0.24 -24.27 -7.80
N ASP A 212 -0.19 -24.56 -6.51
CA ASP A 212 -1.35 -25.03 -5.76
C ASP A 212 -2.39 -23.91 -5.62
N ASN A 213 -3.67 -24.27 -5.62
CA ASN A 213 -4.80 -23.36 -5.42
C ASN A 213 -4.98 -22.29 -6.54
N ASN A 214 -4.68 -22.65 -7.79
CA ASN A 214 -4.93 -21.81 -8.97
C ASN A 214 -6.40 -21.82 -9.44
N GLU A 215 -7.29 -22.61 -8.84
CA GLU A 215 -8.66 -22.83 -9.35
C GLU A 215 -9.44 -21.52 -9.45
N ALA A 216 -9.39 -20.69 -8.41
CA ALA A 216 -10.06 -19.38 -8.41
C ALA A 216 -9.51 -18.45 -9.50
N LEU A 217 -8.20 -18.52 -9.77
CA LEU A 217 -7.54 -17.74 -10.83
C LEU A 217 -8.01 -18.23 -12.20
N ASP A 218 -8.02 -19.54 -12.43
CA ASP A 218 -8.41 -20.19 -13.68
C ASP A 218 -9.89 -19.98 -14.03
N GLU A 219 -10.76 -20.07 -13.03
CA GLU A 219 -12.19 -19.74 -13.16
C GLU A 219 -12.38 -18.26 -13.46
N GLY A 220 -11.68 -17.39 -12.73
CA GLY A 220 -11.73 -15.95 -12.93
C GLY A 220 -11.31 -15.50 -14.32
N ILE A 221 -10.20 -16.05 -14.84
CA ILE A 221 -9.71 -15.80 -16.20
C ILE A 221 -10.80 -16.17 -17.22
N LYS A 222 -11.33 -17.39 -17.16
CA LYS A 222 -12.37 -17.88 -18.08
C LYS A 222 -13.61 -16.99 -18.04
N MET A 223 -14.09 -16.70 -16.84
CA MET A 223 -15.31 -15.91 -16.61
C MET A 223 -15.18 -14.49 -17.18
N LEU A 224 -14.08 -13.79 -16.88
CA LEU A 224 -13.90 -12.40 -17.33
C LEU A 224 -13.63 -12.32 -18.84
N GLN A 225 -12.91 -13.29 -19.42
CA GLN A 225 -12.72 -13.39 -20.87
C GLN A 225 -14.05 -13.66 -21.60
N GLN A 226 -14.88 -14.58 -21.09
CA GLN A 226 -16.21 -14.85 -21.67
C GLN A 226 -17.12 -13.63 -21.62
N ALA A 227 -16.97 -12.78 -20.60
CA ALA A 227 -17.66 -11.50 -20.49
C ALA A 227 -17.01 -10.35 -21.29
N ALA A 228 -16.00 -10.65 -22.14
CA ALA A 228 -15.25 -9.68 -22.95
C ALA A 228 -14.61 -8.54 -22.14
N GLN A 229 -14.24 -8.80 -20.87
CA GLN A 229 -13.50 -7.84 -20.07
C GLN A 229 -12.03 -7.77 -20.53
N PRO A 230 -11.41 -6.57 -20.58
CA PRO A 230 -9.99 -6.43 -20.93
C PRO A 230 -9.12 -7.21 -19.96
N THR A 231 -8.47 -8.26 -20.47
CA THR A 231 -7.74 -9.23 -19.67
C THR A 231 -6.36 -9.49 -20.27
N VAL A 232 -5.32 -9.47 -19.43
CA VAL A 232 -3.97 -9.90 -19.76
C VAL A 232 -3.62 -11.08 -18.87
N VAL A 233 -3.18 -12.19 -19.46
CA VAL A 233 -2.73 -13.38 -18.73
C VAL A 233 -1.25 -13.60 -18.99
N ILE A 234 -0.45 -13.59 -17.93
CA ILE A 234 0.98 -13.85 -17.95
C ILE A 234 1.21 -15.19 -17.27
N ASN A 235 1.58 -16.22 -18.04
CA ASN A 235 1.92 -17.53 -17.50
C ASN A 235 3.41 -17.59 -17.21
N LEU A 236 3.75 -17.98 -15.99
CA LEU A 236 5.10 -18.17 -15.47
C LEU A 236 5.36 -19.69 -15.37
N PRO A 237 6.44 -20.21 -15.97
CA PRO A 237 6.73 -21.64 -15.93
C PRO A 237 7.04 -22.16 -14.52
N ASP A 238 7.57 -21.29 -13.65
CA ASP A 238 7.88 -21.59 -12.25
C ASP A 238 7.99 -20.28 -11.44
N LYS A 239 8.33 -20.39 -10.15
CA LYS A 239 8.49 -19.25 -9.24
C LYS A 239 9.74 -18.41 -9.53
N ALA A 240 10.79 -18.98 -10.13
CA ALA A 240 12.00 -18.23 -10.46
C ALA A 240 11.74 -17.21 -11.59
N ALA A 241 10.72 -17.47 -12.42
CA ALA A 241 10.26 -16.54 -13.46
C ALA A 241 9.84 -15.15 -12.93
N VAL A 242 9.58 -15.00 -11.62
CA VAL A 242 9.37 -13.70 -10.96
C VAL A 242 10.51 -12.72 -11.23
N GLY A 243 11.75 -13.21 -11.36
CA GLY A 243 12.90 -12.38 -11.72
C GLY A 243 12.71 -11.64 -13.06
N GLY A 244 12.09 -12.31 -14.03
CA GLY A 244 11.72 -11.71 -15.31
C GLY A 244 10.62 -10.67 -15.17
N GLU A 245 9.64 -10.92 -14.31
CA GLU A 245 8.51 -10.01 -14.15
C GLU A 245 8.92 -8.66 -13.56
N PHE A 246 9.91 -8.59 -12.66
CA PHE A 246 10.47 -7.29 -12.23
C PHE A 246 10.85 -6.42 -13.45
N MET A 247 11.62 -6.96 -14.39
CA MET A 247 12.01 -6.25 -15.61
C MET A 247 10.79 -5.89 -16.48
N ARG A 248 9.86 -6.83 -16.72
CA ARG A 248 8.69 -6.58 -17.58
C ARG A 248 7.87 -5.41 -17.05
N TRP A 249 7.57 -5.43 -15.74
CA TRP A 249 6.70 -4.44 -15.10
C TRP A 249 7.38 -3.07 -14.97
N GLU A 250 8.69 -3.01 -14.72
CA GLU A 250 9.46 -1.77 -14.72
C GLU A 250 9.39 -1.06 -16.08
N PHE A 251 9.63 -1.81 -17.17
CA PHE A 251 9.48 -1.29 -18.54
C PHE A 251 8.04 -0.89 -18.85
N ALA A 252 7.07 -1.75 -18.54
CA ALA A 252 5.67 -1.50 -18.83
C ALA A 252 5.15 -0.26 -18.12
N THR A 253 5.54 -0.05 -16.87
CA THR A 253 5.17 1.11 -16.07
C THR A 253 5.78 2.39 -16.64
N ALA A 254 7.05 2.35 -17.09
CA ALA A 254 7.68 3.49 -17.73
C ALA A 254 6.98 3.88 -19.05
N VAL A 255 6.61 2.89 -19.86
CA VAL A 255 5.85 3.11 -21.11
C VAL A 255 4.47 3.67 -20.82
N ALA A 256 3.74 3.11 -19.85
CA ALA A 256 2.42 3.60 -19.45
C ALA A 256 2.49 5.05 -18.93
N GLY A 257 3.48 5.36 -18.08
CA GLY A 257 3.73 6.73 -17.61
C GLY A 257 4.03 7.69 -18.75
N ARG A 258 4.87 7.29 -19.72
CA ARG A 258 5.14 8.13 -20.89
C ARG A 258 3.89 8.39 -21.72
N LEU A 259 3.05 7.37 -21.91
CA LEU A 259 1.78 7.51 -22.62
C LEU A 259 0.84 8.44 -21.87
N LEU A 260 0.76 8.37 -20.54
CA LEU A 260 -0.03 9.28 -19.71
C LEU A 260 0.56 10.70 -19.63
N ASP A 261 1.67 10.99 -20.33
CA ASP A 261 2.36 12.27 -20.33
C ASP A 261 2.76 12.71 -18.91
N ILE A 262 3.46 11.81 -18.21
CA ILE A 262 4.04 12.01 -16.87
C ILE A 262 5.44 11.39 -16.80
N ASN A 263 6.26 11.84 -15.86
CA ASN A 263 7.56 11.25 -15.59
C ASN A 263 7.42 10.03 -14.66
N PRO A 264 7.74 8.78 -15.06
CA PRO A 264 7.57 7.62 -14.20
C PRO A 264 8.60 7.50 -13.08
N PHE A 265 9.67 8.31 -13.09
CA PHE A 265 10.84 8.11 -12.22
C PHE A 265 10.93 9.07 -11.02
N ASP A 266 10.07 10.10 -10.94
CA ASP A 266 10.00 11.01 -9.79
C ASP A 266 8.84 10.68 -8.83
N GLU A 267 8.75 11.40 -7.71
CA GLU A 267 7.73 11.20 -6.65
C GLU A 267 7.44 12.51 -5.87
N PRO A 268 6.85 13.54 -6.51
CA PRO A 268 6.77 14.88 -5.90
C PRO A 268 5.79 15.01 -4.73
N ASN A 269 4.93 14.03 -4.44
CA ASN A 269 3.83 14.16 -3.48
C ASN A 269 3.93 13.23 -2.26
N VAL A 270 5.09 12.60 -2.06
CA VAL A 270 5.38 11.84 -0.83
C VAL A 270 5.85 12.73 0.33
N THR A 271 6.40 13.91 0.03
CA THR A 271 7.05 14.79 1.01
C THR A 271 6.06 15.43 1.99
N GLU A 272 4.89 15.84 1.53
CA GLU A 272 3.90 16.59 2.34
C GLU A 272 3.46 15.82 3.60
N SER A 273 3.16 14.53 3.47
CA SER A 273 2.81 13.70 4.64
C SER A 273 3.98 13.55 5.63
N LYS A 274 5.23 13.53 5.13
CA LYS A 274 6.44 13.44 5.96
C LYS A 274 6.65 14.75 6.73
N GLU A 275 6.48 15.89 6.07
CA GLU A 275 6.55 17.22 6.68
C GLU A 275 5.46 17.42 7.72
N ASN A 276 4.22 17.04 7.42
CA ASN A 276 3.11 17.10 8.38
C ASN A 276 3.38 16.22 9.60
N THR A 277 3.85 14.99 9.40
CA THR A 277 4.24 14.08 10.50
C THR A 277 5.33 14.70 11.36
N ALA A 278 6.39 15.24 10.76
CA ALA A 278 7.47 15.89 11.48
C ALA A 278 7.00 17.10 12.29
N ARG A 279 6.11 17.93 11.72
CA ARG A 279 5.49 19.07 12.40
C ARG A 279 4.64 18.63 13.60
N LEU A 280 3.84 17.58 13.44
CA LEU A 280 3.00 17.03 14.51
C LEU A 280 3.84 16.43 15.65
N LEU A 281 4.93 15.74 15.33
CA LEU A 281 5.87 15.26 16.32
C LEU A 281 6.59 16.41 17.04
N ALA A 282 6.99 17.46 16.33
CA ALA A 282 7.57 18.66 16.95
C ALA A 282 6.58 19.32 17.93
N HIS A 283 5.31 19.44 17.54
CA HIS A 283 4.25 19.92 18.44
C HIS A 283 4.13 19.03 19.70
N PHE A 284 4.15 17.71 19.55
CA PHE A 284 4.13 16.78 20.68
C PHE A 284 5.32 16.99 21.62
N LYS A 285 6.54 17.21 21.07
CA LYS A 285 7.74 17.48 21.86
C LYS A 285 7.59 18.73 22.73
N GLU A 286 6.91 19.75 22.24
CA GLU A 286 6.72 21.02 22.93
C GLU A 286 5.56 20.99 23.94
N HIS A 287 4.45 20.31 23.60
CA HIS A 287 3.19 20.41 24.34
C HIS A 287 2.79 19.13 25.09
N GLY A 288 3.48 18.01 24.85
CA GLY A 288 3.17 16.70 25.45
C GLY A 288 1.94 15.99 24.88
N ALA A 289 1.30 16.56 23.85
CA ALA A 289 0.14 15.98 23.17
C ALA A 289 0.10 16.38 21.68
N LEU A 290 -0.55 15.56 20.86
CA LEU A 290 -0.90 15.92 19.49
C LEU A 290 -2.06 16.94 19.50
N PRO A 291 -2.20 17.79 18.47
CA PRO A 291 -3.32 18.72 18.38
C PRO A 291 -4.67 18.01 18.45
N ALA A 292 -5.58 18.52 19.29
CA ALA A 292 -6.92 17.99 19.41
C ALA A 292 -7.72 18.24 18.12
N THR A 293 -8.59 17.28 17.79
CA THR A 293 -9.54 17.38 16.68
C THR A 293 -10.91 16.99 17.20
N GLU A 294 -11.96 17.73 16.80
CA GLU A 294 -13.33 17.43 17.20
C GLU A 294 -14.00 16.53 16.16
N PRO A 295 -14.69 15.45 16.58
CA PRO A 295 -15.46 14.62 15.67
C PRO A 295 -16.73 15.32 15.20
N ILE A 296 -17.17 15.00 13.99
CA ILE A 296 -18.50 15.38 13.48
C ILE A 296 -19.58 14.67 14.31
N LEU A 297 -19.33 13.40 14.65
CA LEU A 297 -20.22 12.55 15.41
C LEU A 297 -19.43 11.48 16.14
N SER A 298 -19.82 11.20 17.38
CA SER A 298 -19.33 10.05 18.15
C SER A 298 -20.50 9.24 18.69
N ALA A 299 -20.47 7.93 18.46
CA ALA A 299 -21.49 6.99 18.96
C ALA A 299 -20.89 5.59 19.09
N ASP A 300 -21.29 4.85 20.13
CA ASP A 300 -20.93 3.44 20.35
C ASP A 300 -19.43 3.13 20.25
N GLY A 301 -18.56 4.00 20.79
CA GLY A 301 -17.11 3.81 20.74
C GLY A 301 -16.48 4.08 19.37
N VAL A 302 -17.21 4.74 18.47
CA VAL A 302 -16.73 5.12 17.14
C VAL A 302 -16.91 6.61 16.92
N SER A 303 -15.85 7.28 16.46
CA SER A 303 -15.84 8.71 16.18
C SER A 303 -15.52 8.98 14.71
N LEU A 304 -16.37 9.78 14.05
CA LEU A 304 -16.20 10.20 12.67
C LEU A 304 -15.64 11.61 12.61
N TYR A 305 -14.51 11.79 11.92
CA TYR A 305 -13.89 13.08 11.66
C TYR A 305 -13.87 13.34 10.16
N ALA A 306 -14.05 14.59 9.79
CA ALA A 306 -13.70 15.11 8.47
C ALA A 306 -13.44 16.62 8.59
N ASP A 307 -12.91 17.24 7.55
CA ASP A 307 -12.86 18.70 7.50
C ASP A 307 -14.29 19.30 7.48
N PRO A 308 -14.46 20.56 7.89
CA PRO A 308 -15.79 21.18 7.99
C PRO A 308 -16.61 21.14 6.69
N ALA A 309 -15.98 21.25 5.52
CA ALA A 309 -16.68 21.23 4.24
C ALA A 309 -17.17 19.82 3.92
N THR A 310 -16.34 18.79 4.13
CA THR A 310 -16.76 17.39 3.99
C THR A 310 -17.83 17.02 5.01
N GLY A 311 -17.71 17.48 6.27
CA GLY A 311 -18.72 17.23 7.29
C GLY A 311 -20.10 17.82 6.95
N ALA A 312 -20.14 19.07 6.49
CA ALA A 312 -21.38 19.71 6.03
C ALA A 312 -21.98 18.99 4.82
N MET A 313 -21.14 18.63 3.84
CA MET A 313 -21.56 17.85 2.67
C MET A 313 -22.23 16.54 3.10
N LEU A 314 -21.61 15.75 3.98
CA LEU A 314 -22.15 14.46 4.42
C LEU A 314 -23.50 14.60 5.13
N GLN A 315 -23.67 15.63 5.96
CA GLN A 315 -24.94 15.89 6.64
C GLN A 315 -26.05 16.24 5.64
N ASP A 316 -25.76 17.09 4.65
CA ASP A 316 -26.73 17.46 3.62
C ASP A 316 -27.09 16.27 2.74
N MET A 317 -26.10 15.45 2.38
CA MET A 317 -26.32 14.25 1.60
C MET A 317 -27.13 13.19 2.34
N ALA A 318 -26.83 12.95 3.61
CA ALA A 318 -27.60 12.01 4.43
C ALA A 318 -29.09 12.43 4.48
N LYS A 319 -29.36 13.73 4.66
CA LYS A 319 -30.74 14.27 4.61
C LYS A 319 -31.40 14.06 3.24
N GLN A 320 -30.72 14.42 2.15
CA GLN A 320 -31.24 14.27 0.79
C GLN A 320 -31.55 12.81 0.43
N GLN A 321 -30.70 11.90 0.88
CA GLN A 321 -30.82 10.46 0.63
C GLN A 321 -31.68 9.75 1.69
N GLN A 322 -32.28 10.49 2.63
CA GLN A 322 -33.13 9.97 3.69
C GLN A 322 -32.44 8.90 4.55
N TYR A 323 -31.15 9.08 4.82
CA TYR A 323 -30.44 8.33 5.84
C TYR A 323 -30.65 9.00 7.20
N GLU A 324 -30.69 8.18 8.25
CA GLU A 324 -30.68 8.69 9.62
C GLU A 324 -29.39 9.49 9.86
N PRO A 325 -29.41 10.57 10.65
CA PRO A 325 -28.25 11.41 10.93
C PRO A 325 -27.30 10.76 11.95
N ASP A 326 -27.10 9.45 11.85
CA ASP A 326 -26.19 8.67 12.67
C ASP A 326 -24.91 8.29 11.90
N LEU A 327 -24.01 7.55 12.56
CA LEU A 327 -22.73 7.16 11.98
C LEU A 327 -22.91 6.35 10.70
N SER A 328 -23.80 5.36 10.72
CA SER A 328 -24.06 4.48 9.58
C SER A 328 -24.65 5.25 8.41
N GLY A 329 -25.57 6.20 8.68
CA GLY A 329 -26.19 7.03 7.66
C GLY A 329 -25.24 8.03 7.02
N LEU A 330 -24.34 8.65 7.80
CA LEU A 330 -23.29 9.53 7.26
C LEU A 330 -22.27 8.75 6.41
N LEU A 331 -21.86 7.56 6.85
CA LEU A 331 -20.99 6.68 6.06
C LEU A 331 -21.69 6.16 4.80
N ALA A 332 -22.96 5.79 4.90
CA ALA A 332 -23.76 5.37 3.74
C ALA A 332 -23.92 6.53 2.73
N ALA A 333 -24.10 7.77 3.20
CA ALA A 333 -24.14 8.95 2.36
C ALA A 333 -22.81 9.14 1.59
N LEU A 334 -21.66 8.98 2.27
CA LEU A 334 -20.33 9.00 1.63
C LEU A 334 -20.22 7.93 0.55
N ILE A 335 -20.55 6.68 0.88
CA ILE A 335 -20.44 5.52 -0.02
C ILE A 335 -21.37 5.69 -1.23
N ASN A 336 -22.56 6.23 -1.02
CA ASN A 336 -23.51 6.44 -2.10
C ASN A 336 -23.16 7.65 -2.99
N ASN A 337 -22.33 8.59 -2.52
CA ASN A 337 -21.85 9.76 -3.26
C ASN A 337 -20.74 9.49 -4.29
N THR A 338 -20.60 8.26 -4.77
CA THR A 338 -19.60 7.93 -5.79
C THR A 338 -20.10 8.16 -7.21
N HIS A 339 -19.25 8.72 -8.05
CA HIS A 339 -19.44 8.93 -9.47
C HIS A 339 -18.75 7.84 -10.30
N ALA A 340 -19.02 7.82 -11.61
CA ALA A 340 -18.31 6.95 -12.53
C ALA A 340 -16.79 7.20 -12.47
N GLY A 341 -16.01 6.13 -12.39
CA GLY A 341 -14.55 6.21 -12.28
C GLY A 341 -14.02 6.48 -10.86
N ASP A 342 -14.88 6.66 -9.86
CA ASP A 342 -14.43 6.76 -8.47
C ASP A 342 -13.90 5.41 -7.93
N TYR A 343 -13.03 5.48 -6.92
CA TYR A 343 -12.59 4.35 -6.14
C TYR A 343 -12.58 4.67 -4.64
N PHE A 344 -12.61 3.62 -3.82
CA PHE A 344 -12.43 3.68 -2.39
C PHE A 344 -11.01 3.28 -1.99
N ALA A 345 -10.46 3.94 -0.99
CA ALA A 345 -9.24 3.51 -0.32
C ALA A 345 -9.50 3.40 1.18
N LEU A 346 -9.41 2.17 1.70
CA LEU A 346 -9.44 1.89 3.13
C LEU A 346 -8.02 2.04 3.66
N LEU A 347 -7.75 3.12 4.39
CA LEU A 347 -6.42 3.45 4.91
C LEU A 347 -6.34 3.03 6.38
N ALA A 348 -5.86 1.81 6.63
CA ALA A 348 -5.90 1.17 7.94
C ALA A 348 -4.64 1.47 8.76
N TYR A 349 -4.79 2.21 9.85
CA TYR A 349 -3.80 2.31 10.93
C TYR A 349 -4.25 1.41 12.10
N LEU A 350 -4.40 0.14 11.78
CA LEU A 350 -4.93 -0.93 12.65
C LEU A 350 -3.88 -2.03 12.83
N PRO A 351 -3.99 -2.85 13.89
CA PRO A 351 -3.16 -4.05 14.03
C PRO A 351 -3.30 -4.99 12.82
N MET A 352 -2.17 -5.51 12.36
CA MET A 352 -2.11 -6.50 11.26
C MET A 352 -2.40 -7.91 11.81
N GLN A 353 -3.68 -8.17 12.07
CA GLN A 353 -4.16 -9.45 12.60
C GLN A 353 -5.13 -10.12 11.62
N PRO A 354 -5.18 -11.46 11.55
CA PRO A 354 -6.04 -12.19 10.60
C PRO A 354 -7.52 -11.77 10.66
N GLU A 355 -8.05 -11.52 11.85
CA GLU A 355 -9.45 -11.12 12.05
C GLU A 355 -9.72 -9.72 11.46
N VAL A 356 -8.78 -8.79 11.63
CA VAL A 356 -8.85 -7.43 11.07
C VAL A 356 -8.74 -7.48 9.55
N GLU A 357 -7.80 -8.26 9.01
CA GLU A 357 -7.62 -8.44 7.58
C GLU A 357 -8.87 -9.07 6.92
N ALA A 358 -9.49 -10.04 7.59
CA ALA A 358 -10.73 -10.66 7.14
C ALA A 358 -11.88 -9.66 7.13
N ALA A 359 -12.04 -8.86 8.19
CA ALA A 359 -13.08 -7.83 8.28
C ALA A 359 -12.90 -6.74 7.19
N LEU A 360 -11.69 -6.21 7.01
CA LEU A 360 -11.41 -5.23 5.95
C LEU A 360 -11.63 -5.82 4.55
N SER A 361 -11.24 -7.09 4.35
CA SER A 361 -11.47 -7.79 3.08
C SER A 361 -12.95 -7.99 2.78
N ASP A 362 -13.76 -8.31 3.79
CA ASP A 362 -15.21 -8.41 3.66
C ASP A 362 -15.84 -7.05 3.30
N ILE A 363 -15.46 -5.99 4.02
CA ILE A 363 -15.91 -4.62 3.74
C ILE A 363 -15.55 -4.21 2.31
N ARG A 364 -14.30 -4.42 1.88
CA ARG A 364 -13.84 -4.14 0.51
C ARG A 364 -14.66 -4.90 -0.54
N ARG A 365 -14.93 -6.19 -0.30
CA ARG A 365 -15.74 -7.03 -1.20
C ARG A 365 -17.17 -6.50 -1.31
N ARG A 366 -17.79 -6.12 -0.19
CA ARG A 366 -19.14 -5.53 -0.15
C ARG A 366 -19.20 -4.18 -0.85
N ILE A 367 -18.23 -3.31 -0.62
CA ILE A 367 -18.11 -2.02 -1.33
C ILE A 367 -18.10 -2.26 -2.83
N ARG A 368 -17.26 -3.17 -3.33
CA ARG A 368 -17.24 -3.53 -4.76
C ARG A 368 -18.61 -4.01 -5.22
N HIS A 369 -19.22 -4.95 -4.52
CA HIS A 369 -20.50 -5.52 -4.93
C HIS A 369 -21.62 -4.47 -5.02
N VAL A 370 -21.76 -3.63 -4.00
CA VAL A 370 -22.81 -2.61 -3.90
C VAL A 370 -22.56 -1.42 -4.85
N THR A 371 -21.30 -1.03 -5.04
CA THR A 371 -20.95 0.19 -5.76
C THR A 371 -20.41 -0.01 -7.16
N ARG A 372 -19.96 -1.22 -7.47
CA ARG A 372 -19.14 -1.60 -8.65
C ARG A 372 -17.81 -0.85 -8.76
N ARG A 373 -17.44 -0.06 -7.74
CA ARG A 373 -16.21 0.72 -7.70
C ARG A 373 -15.01 -0.12 -7.26
N ALA A 374 -13.82 0.36 -7.62
CA ALA A 374 -12.60 -0.16 -7.04
C ALA A 374 -12.54 0.16 -5.56
N ALA A 375 -11.96 -0.76 -4.79
CA ALA A 375 -11.70 -0.57 -3.38
C ALA A 375 -10.34 -1.19 -3.06
N THR A 376 -9.44 -0.39 -2.50
CA THR A 376 -8.09 -0.80 -2.07
C THR A 376 -8.02 -0.83 -0.54
N ILE A 377 -7.08 -1.60 0.01
CA ILE A 377 -6.73 -1.59 1.43
C ILE A 377 -5.24 -1.28 1.52
N GLY A 378 -4.90 -0.19 2.21
CA GLY A 378 -3.53 0.17 2.51
C GLY A 378 -3.32 0.20 4.01
N TYR A 379 -2.39 -0.59 4.53
CA TYR A 379 -1.96 -0.47 5.92
C TYR A 379 -0.95 0.68 6.07
N GLY A 380 -1.23 1.59 7.00
CA GLY A 380 -0.36 2.70 7.35
C GLY A 380 0.74 2.25 8.32
N PRO A 381 1.95 2.83 8.24
CA PRO A 381 2.40 3.85 7.30
C PRO A 381 2.88 3.28 5.94
N ARG A 382 2.87 1.96 5.72
CA ARG A 382 3.40 1.33 4.49
C ARG A 382 2.86 1.96 3.20
N PHE A 383 1.55 2.19 3.11
CA PHE A 383 0.95 2.75 1.89
C PHE A 383 1.44 4.18 1.58
N LEU A 384 1.97 4.93 2.57
CA LEU A 384 2.50 6.28 2.34
C LEU A 384 3.68 6.27 1.38
N HIS A 385 4.43 5.15 1.35
CA HIS A 385 5.52 4.83 0.43
C HIS A 385 5.07 3.82 -0.63
N SER A 386 3.81 3.90 -1.05
CA SER A 386 3.24 3.13 -2.16
C SER A 386 2.11 3.95 -2.79
N THR A 387 0.86 3.58 -2.55
CA THR A 387 -0.33 4.22 -3.13
C THR A 387 -0.54 5.67 -2.68
N GLY A 388 0.12 6.11 -1.60
CA GLY A 388 0.04 7.49 -1.11
C GLY A 388 0.37 8.54 -2.18
N GLN A 389 1.38 8.30 -3.02
CA GLN A 389 1.70 9.20 -4.15
C GLN A 389 0.49 9.36 -5.09
N LEU A 390 -0.18 8.27 -5.47
CA LEU A 390 -1.39 8.30 -6.28
C LEU A 390 -2.57 8.96 -5.57
N HIS A 391 -2.77 8.69 -4.28
CA HIS A 391 -3.87 9.28 -3.51
C HIS A 391 -3.77 10.81 -3.46
N LYS A 392 -2.55 11.35 -3.42
CA LYS A 392 -2.27 12.79 -3.33
C LYS A 392 -2.05 13.47 -4.67
N GLY A 393 -1.36 12.82 -5.59
CA GLY A 393 -0.93 13.36 -6.89
C GLY A 393 -1.80 12.93 -8.07
N GLY A 394 -2.56 11.85 -7.94
CA GLY A 394 -3.41 11.30 -9.00
C GLY A 394 -4.74 12.03 -9.21
N PRO A 395 -5.64 11.49 -10.04
CA PRO A 395 -6.93 12.10 -10.33
C PRO A 395 -7.77 12.29 -9.07
N ASN A 396 -8.67 13.29 -9.05
CA ASN A 396 -9.57 13.53 -7.92
C ASN A 396 -10.82 12.65 -7.93
N ASN A 397 -10.59 11.34 -8.00
CA ASN A 397 -11.61 10.29 -8.05
C ASN A 397 -11.50 9.30 -6.86
N GLY A 398 -10.65 9.58 -5.88
CA GLY A 398 -10.56 8.80 -4.64
C GLY A 398 -11.60 9.21 -3.60
N VAL A 399 -12.11 8.22 -2.86
CA VAL A 399 -12.89 8.35 -1.63
C VAL A 399 -12.14 7.61 -0.52
N PHE A 400 -11.61 8.37 0.44
CA PHE A 400 -10.66 7.87 1.43
C PHE A 400 -11.36 7.67 2.79
N ILE A 401 -11.27 6.45 3.31
CA ILE A 401 -11.76 6.10 4.65
C ILE A 401 -10.54 5.68 5.46
N GLN A 402 -9.99 6.62 6.23
CA GLN A 402 -8.93 6.33 7.16
C GLN A 402 -9.51 5.70 8.43
N ILE A 403 -8.98 4.56 8.85
CA ILE A 403 -9.47 3.82 10.01
C ILE A 403 -8.34 3.75 11.03
N THR A 404 -8.57 4.31 12.22
CA THR A 404 -7.61 4.31 13.33
C THR A 404 -8.25 3.67 14.56
N CYS A 405 -7.45 3.19 15.50
CA CYS A 405 -7.95 2.68 16.77
C CYS A 405 -7.08 3.15 17.93
N ASP A 406 -7.61 3.01 19.15
CA ASP A 406 -6.79 3.07 20.35
C ASP A 406 -5.75 1.94 20.34
N ASP A 407 -4.56 2.24 20.82
CA ASP A 407 -3.49 1.25 20.96
C ASP A 407 -3.63 0.48 22.27
N ALA A 408 -3.72 -0.85 22.17
CA ALA A 408 -3.79 -1.73 23.33
C ALA A 408 -2.47 -1.78 24.12
N VAL A 409 -1.35 -1.52 23.44
CA VAL A 409 0.00 -1.47 24.00
C VAL A 409 0.71 -0.26 23.45
N ASP A 410 1.57 0.35 24.25
CA ASP A 410 2.47 1.40 23.78
C ASP A 410 3.92 0.97 23.98
N VAL A 411 4.77 1.33 23.02
CA VAL A 411 6.18 0.92 22.94
C VAL A 411 7.05 2.17 22.81
N PRO A 412 8.00 2.41 23.73
CA PRO A 412 8.90 3.56 23.64
C PRO A 412 9.86 3.41 22.46
N ILE A 413 10.22 4.54 21.84
CA ILE A 413 11.29 4.61 20.84
C ILE A 413 12.54 5.14 21.56
N PRO A 414 13.62 4.34 21.68
CA PRO A 414 14.81 4.76 22.42
C PRO A 414 15.42 6.05 21.88
N GLY A 415 15.62 7.02 22.77
CA GLY A 415 16.17 8.34 22.42
C GLY A 415 15.17 9.32 21.79
N GLU A 416 13.89 8.97 21.66
CA GLU A 416 12.83 9.91 21.28
C GLU A 416 11.93 10.24 22.48
N PRO A 417 11.36 11.45 22.54
CA PRO A 417 10.43 11.86 23.59
C PRO A 417 8.98 11.38 23.32
N TYR A 418 8.78 10.57 22.29
CA TYR A 418 7.49 10.02 21.89
C TYR A 418 7.60 8.51 21.65
N THR A 419 6.47 7.84 21.64
CA THR A 419 6.36 6.38 21.50
C THR A 419 5.92 5.98 20.09
N PHE A 420 5.87 4.67 19.81
CA PHE A 420 5.33 4.16 18.54
C PHE A 420 3.84 4.49 18.37
N SER A 421 3.03 4.51 19.44
CA SER A 421 1.65 4.97 19.37
C SER A 421 1.55 6.43 18.90
N VAL A 422 2.36 7.31 19.46
CA VAL A 422 2.39 8.73 19.08
C VAL A 422 2.89 8.88 17.64
N LEU A 423 3.91 8.12 17.23
CA LEU A 423 4.40 8.12 15.85
C LEU A 423 3.33 7.68 14.86
N LYS A 424 2.64 6.56 15.14
CA LYS A 424 1.54 6.06 14.31
C LYS A 424 0.41 7.09 14.21
N ALA A 425 -0.01 7.68 15.32
CA ALA A 425 -1.05 8.69 15.36
C ALA A 425 -0.66 9.96 14.58
N ALA A 426 0.60 10.41 14.70
CA ALA A 426 1.13 11.54 13.94
C ALA A 426 1.18 11.26 12.43
N GLN A 427 1.55 10.04 12.03
CA GLN A 427 1.54 9.61 10.63
C GLN A 427 0.11 9.60 10.05
N ALA A 428 -0.86 9.04 10.79
CA ALA A 428 -2.26 9.03 10.39
C ALA A 428 -2.82 10.45 10.24
N ALA A 429 -2.58 11.31 11.22
CA ALA A 429 -3.00 12.71 11.18
C ALA A 429 -2.33 13.48 10.05
N GLY A 430 -1.01 13.33 9.86
CA GLY A 430 -0.26 14.02 8.81
C GLY A 430 -0.66 13.61 7.39
N ASP A 431 -1.03 12.34 7.20
CA ASP A 431 -1.63 11.84 5.95
C ASP A 431 -3.02 12.43 5.72
N MET A 432 -3.88 12.47 6.75
CA MET A 432 -5.21 13.07 6.66
C MET A 432 -5.14 14.56 6.30
N GLU A 433 -4.22 15.31 6.92
CA GLU A 433 -3.96 16.71 6.57
C GLU A 433 -3.53 16.89 5.12
N ALA A 434 -2.68 16.00 4.59
CA ALA A 434 -2.26 16.05 3.19
C ALA A 434 -3.42 15.75 2.23
N LEU A 435 -4.30 14.79 2.55
CA LEU A 435 -5.49 14.50 1.75
C LEU A 435 -6.46 15.69 1.75
N VAL A 436 -6.76 16.25 2.92
CA VAL A 436 -7.64 17.43 3.07
C VAL A 436 -7.04 18.64 2.35
N GLY A 437 -5.73 18.88 2.48
CA GLY A 437 -5.01 19.97 1.79
C GLY A 437 -5.08 19.89 0.26
N LYS A 438 -5.34 18.70 -0.30
CA LYS A 438 -5.58 18.48 -1.74
C LYS A 438 -7.06 18.43 -2.11
N ASN A 439 -7.97 18.79 -1.20
CA ASN A 439 -9.42 18.72 -1.39
C ASN A 439 -9.88 17.30 -1.77
N ARG A 440 -9.27 16.27 -1.18
CA ARG A 440 -9.71 14.88 -1.34
C ARG A 440 -10.94 14.64 -0.47
N ARG A 441 -11.84 13.77 -0.95
CA ARG A 441 -12.98 13.29 -0.16
C ARG A 441 -12.47 12.28 0.86
N ALA A 442 -12.13 12.76 2.06
CA ALA A 442 -11.50 11.96 3.09
C ALA A 442 -12.25 12.07 4.42
N VAL A 443 -12.46 10.94 5.07
CA VAL A 443 -12.98 10.85 6.43
C VAL A 443 -12.05 9.98 7.27
N ARG A 444 -12.00 10.23 8.58
CA ARG A 444 -11.36 9.36 9.56
C ARG A 444 -12.40 8.74 10.47
N LEU A 445 -12.42 7.41 10.54
CA LEU A 445 -13.16 6.63 11.50
C LEU A 445 -12.20 6.18 12.61
N HIS A 446 -12.38 6.68 13.82
CA HIS A 446 -11.57 6.29 14.98
C HIS A 446 -12.36 5.34 15.89
N LEU A 447 -11.75 4.21 16.23
CA LEU A 447 -12.34 3.13 17.00
C LEU A 447 -11.75 3.12 18.42
N SER A 448 -12.49 3.66 19.38
CA SER A 448 -12.03 3.88 20.77
C SER A 448 -12.51 2.77 21.73
N GLY A 449 -12.52 1.53 21.26
CA GLY A 449 -13.20 0.41 21.93
C GLY A 449 -13.00 -0.92 21.20
N ASP A 450 -14.05 -1.74 21.14
CA ASP A 450 -14.00 -3.02 20.42
C ASP A 450 -13.79 -2.80 18.92
N LEU A 451 -12.63 -3.24 18.44
CA LEU A 451 -12.20 -3.07 17.06
C LEU A 451 -13.17 -3.71 16.06
N GLN A 452 -13.69 -4.89 16.38
CA GLN A 452 -14.61 -5.63 15.53
C GLN A 452 -15.97 -4.92 15.46
N ALA A 453 -16.50 -4.48 16.60
CA ALA A 453 -17.73 -3.70 16.64
C ALA A 453 -17.62 -2.40 15.82
N GLY A 454 -16.45 -1.75 15.86
CA GLY A 454 -16.15 -0.57 15.05
C GLY A 454 -16.16 -0.84 13.54
N LEU A 455 -15.51 -1.92 13.11
CA LEU A 455 -15.50 -2.35 11.71
C LEU A 455 -16.90 -2.80 11.24
N ASP A 456 -17.69 -3.40 12.12
CA ASP A 456 -19.08 -3.78 11.85
C ASP A 456 -19.99 -2.58 11.57
N LYS A 457 -19.73 -1.41 12.16
CA LYS A 457 -20.45 -0.17 11.80
C LYS A 457 -20.18 0.26 10.36
N LEU A 458 -18.91 0.17 9.91
CA LEU A 458 -18.57 0.45 8.52
C LEU A 458 -19.21 -0.58 7.58
N ARG A 459 -19.20 -1.87 7.95
CA ARG A 459 -19.90 -2.92 7.20
C ARG A 459 -21.40 -2.64 7.09
N ALA A 460 -22.06 -2.28 8.20
CA ALA A 460 -23.48 -1.94 8.22
C ALA A 460 -23.82 -0.75 7.33
N ALA A 461 -22.95 0.26 7.26
CA ALA A 461 -23.12 1.38 6.33
C ALA A 461 -23.07 0.96 4.86
N VAL A 462 -22.19 0.00 4.50
CA VAL A 462 -22.13 -0.56 3.14
C VAL A 462 -23.41 -1.36 2.83
N ASP A 463 -23.85 -2.19 3.77
CA ASP A 463 -25.06 -3.00 3.63
C ASP A 463 -26.31 -2.11 3.45
N LEU A 464 -26.41 -1.01 4.21
CA LEU A 464 -27.47 -0.01 4.09
C LEU A 464 -27.55 0.64 2.70
N VAL A 465 -26.40 0.87 2.04
CA VAL A 465 -26.39 1.34 0.64
C VAL A 465 -26.86 0.24 -0.30
N GLY A 466 -26.48 -1.01 -0.05
CA GLY A 466 -26.90 -2.17 -0.83
C GLY A 466 -28.41 -2.38 -0.82
N GLU A 467 -29.05 -2.27 0.34
CA GLU A 467 -30.50 -2.42 0.52
C GLU A 467 -31.32 -1.38 -0.27
N ARG A 468 -30.73 -0.21 -0.53
CA ARG A 468 -31.39 0.90 -1.23
C ARG A 468 -31.05 0.99 -2.72
N ARG A 469 -30.14 0.14 -3.23
CA ARG A 469 -29.81 0.07 -4.65
C ARG A 469 -30.58 -1.08 -5.31
N PRO A 470 -31.41 -0.81 -6.33
CA PRO A 470 -32.20 -1.84 -7.00
C PRO A 470 -31.36 -2.83 -7.81
#